data_AF-A0A2E8UFW9-F1
#
_entry.id   AF-A0A2E8UFW9-F1
#
_cell.length_a   1.000
_cell.length_b   1.000
_cell.length_c   1.000
_cell.angle_alpha   90.00
_cell.angle_beta   90.00
_cell.angle_gamma   90.00
#
_symmetry.space_group_name_H-M   'P 1'
#
loop_
_entity.id
_entity.type
_entity.pdbx_description
1 polymer ?
#
loop_
_entity_poly.entity_id
_entity_poly.type
_entity_poly.pdbx_seq_one_letter_code
_entity_poly.pdbx_strand_id
1 'polypeptide(L)'
;NLSNNISNIPIEFLPNAILEKDVGLELVCAWSDEFGTTNLWYRLLNIGKPVLAMAGTDMFVDFQRTPAIGSARIYAKHKSKNVNWSDYIESVKNGASFVTNGPMIEFKLNKTIEHGDIIKSGEQQFTLKVFSSVPVDKVEIIINGTSVKEFTGIKKGENKTFSGLLDIPSGGWIAARATGGETTWPSMDSYPFAHTSPIWINFVGSTEPNAKRVASEELTFAINELKNIAQETYKGENITALLEQFERAQDALKN
;
A
#
# COMPACT_ATOMS: atom_id res chain seq x y z
N ASN A 1 2.77 -12.18 -10.17
CA ASN A 1 2.00 -11.96 -11.41
C ASN A 1 0.53 -11.91 -11.01
N LEU A 2 -0.19 -10.81 -11.28
CA LEU A 2 -1.57 -10.62 -10.85
C LEU A 2 -2.48 -11.77 -11.32
N SER A 3 -2.24 -12.29 -12.52
CA SER A 3 -3.04 -13.35 -13.16
C SER A 3 -3.19 -14.63 -12.34
N ASN A 4 -2.21 -14.97 -11.50
CA ASN A 4 -2.21 -16.26 -10.79
C ASN A 4 -2.99 -16.22 -9.47
N ASN A 5 -3.34 -15.02 -8.98
CA ASN A 5 -3.90 -14.83 -7.64
C ASN A 5 -5.22 -14.04 -7.65
N ILE A 6 -5.88 -13.87 -8.81
CA ILE A 6 -7.11 -13.08 -8.92
C ILE A 6 -8.22 -13.62 -8.02
N SER A 7 -8.32 -14.95 -7.88
CA SER A 7 -9.30 -15.59 -7.00
C SER A 7 -9.15 -15.23 -5.53
N ASN A 8 -8.00 -14.69 -5.11
CA ASN A 8 -7.75 -14.26 -3.73
C ASN A 8 -8.18 -12.81 -3.49
N ILE A 9 -8.55 -12.07 -4.53
CA ILE A 9 -9.07 -10.71 -4.41
C ILE A 9 -10.58 -10.82 -4.11
N PRO A 10 -11.08 -10.14 -3.06
CA PRO A 10 -12.52 -10.12 -2.81
C PRO A 10 -13.28 -9.58 -4.02
N ILE A 11 -14.37 -10.27 -4.40
CA ILE A 11 -15.11 -10.04 -5.67
C ILE A 11 -15.44 -8.56 -5.89
N GLU A 12 -15.92 -7.87 -4.85
CA GLU A 12 -16.36 -6.48 -4.93
C GLU A 12 -15.23 -5.45 -4.74
N PHE A 13 -14.03 -5.89 -4.34
CA PHE A 13 -12.97 -4.97 -3.94
C PHE A 13 -12.50 -4.08 -5.09
N LEU A 14 -12.20 -4.63 -6.28
CA LEU A 14 -11.71 -3.80 -7.39
C LEU A 14 -12.74 -2.78 -7.87
N PRO A 15 -14.02 -3.15 -8.11
CA PRO A 15 -15.03 -2.17 -8.47
C PRO A 15 -15.19 -1.07 -7.43
N ASN A 16 -15.22 -1.42 -6.13
CA ASN A 16 -15.28 -0.44 -5.04
C ASN A 16 -14.05 0.48 -5.04
N ALA A 17 -12.84 -0.07 -5.10
CA ALA A 17 -11.60 0.69 -5.09
C ALA A 17 -11.44 1.64 -6.29
N ILE A 18 -12.08 1.32 -7.42
CA ILE A 18 -12.08 2.17 -8.62
C ILE A 18 -13.16 3.25 -8.55
N LEU A 19 -14.35 2.92 -8.05
CA LEU A 19 -15.52 3.81 -8.12
C LEU A 19 -15.63 4.75 -6.92
N GLU A 20 -15.24 4.27 -5.74
CA GLU A 20 -15.48 4.96 -4.48
C GLU A 20 -14.24 5.74 -4.00
N LYS A 21 -14.49 6.69 -3.10
CA LYS A 21 -13.45 7.46 -2.41
C LYS A 21 -13.17 6.87 -1.03
N ASP A 22 -12.01 7.19 -0.49
CA ASP A 22 -11.59 6.78 0.86
C ASP A 22 -11.62 5.25 1.09
N VAL A 23 -11.43 4.46 0.02
CA VAL A 23 -11.27 3.01 0.11
C VAL A 23 -9.88 2.71 0.66
N GLY A 24 -9.82 1.87 1.69
CA GLY A 24 -8.58 1.35 2.25
C GLY A 24 -8.29 -0.07 1.79
N LEU A 25 -7.01 -0.40 1.67
CA LEU A 25 -6.53 -1.76 1.42
C LEU A 25 -5.49 -2.11 2.48
N GLU A 26 -5.74 -3.18 3.24
CA GLU A 26 -4.80 -3.64 4.26
C GLU A 26 -3.57 -4.27 3.61
N LEU A 27 -2.44 -3.57 3.64
CA LEU A 27 -1.18 -4.10 3.12
C LEU A 27 -0.50 -5.03 4.11
N VAL A 28 -0.86 -4.90 5.39
CA VAL A 28 -0.36 -5.70 6.51
C VAL A 28 -1.56 -6.15 7.32
N CYS A 29 -1.87 -7.43 7.30
CA CYS A 29 -2.99 -8.02 8.00
C CYS A 29 -2.66 -9.45 8.44
N ALA A 30 -3.47 -10.03 9.33
CA ALA A 30 -3.35 -11.46 9.60
C ALA A 30 -3.52 -12.25 8.30
N TRP A 31 -2.54 -13.11 8.03
CA TRP A 31 -2.57 -14.05 6.89
C TRP A 31 -2.64 -13.37 5.51
N SER A 32 -2.28 -12.08 5.40
CA SER A 32 -2.01 -11.46 4.11
C SER A 32 -0.67 -11.89 3.55
N ASP A 33 -0.50 -11.74 2.23
CA ASP A 33 0.82 -11.63 1.61
C ASP A 33 1.08 -10.16 1.31
N GLU A 34 1.95 -9.52 2.08
CA GLU A 34 2.22 -8.08 2.00
C GLU A 34 2.68 -7.69 0.59
N PHE A 35 3.46 -8.54 -0.08
CA PHE A 35 3.87 -8.32 -1.47
C PHE A 35 2.71 -8.41 -2.44
N GLY A 36 1.88 -9.44 -2.37
CA GLY A 36 0.69 -9.61 -3.20
C GLY A 36 -0.25 -8.41 -3.10
N THR A 37 -0.59 -8.01 -1.87
CA THR A 37 -1.50 -6.90 -1.63
C THR A 37 -0.90 -5.55 -2.01
N THR A 38 0.39 -5.32 -1.71
CA THR A 38 1.10 -4.11 -2.13
C THR A 38 1.19 -3.98 -3.64
N ASN A 39 1.37 -5.08 -4.37
CA ASN A 39 1.38 -5.09 -5.82
C ASN A 39 0.01 -4.71 -6.41
N LEU A 40 -1.09 -5.18 -5.82
CA LEU A 40 -2.42 -4.74 -6.21
C LEU A 40 -2.62 -3.25 -5.90
N TRP A 41 -2.21 -2.82 -4.70
CA TRP A 41 -2.27 -1.43 -4.28
C TRP A 41 -1.53 -0.50 -5.25
N TYR A 42 -0.32 -0.85 -5.69
CA TYR A 42 0.42 -0.06 -6.69
C TYR A 42 -0.34 0.11 -8.00
N ARG A 43 -1.06 -0.92 -8.47
CA ARG A 43 -1.89 -0.81 -9.68
C ARG A 43 -3.00 0.22 -9.50
N LEU A 44 -3.66 0.21 -8.35
CA LEU A 44 -4.69 1.18 -7.99
C LEU A 44 -4.12 2.60 -7.91
N LEU A 45 -2.96 2.78 -7.27
CA LEU A 45 -2.28 4.08 -7.25
C LEU A 45 -1.91 4.55 -8.66
N ASN A 46 -1.40 3.65 -9.50
CA ASN A 46 -0.93 3.94 -10.86
C ASN A 46 -2.05 4.39 -11.81
N ILE A 47 -3.29 3.92 -11.62
CA ILE A 47 -4.47 4.44 -12.35
C ILE A 47 -5.03 5.74 -11.76
N GLY A 48 -4.38 6.30 -10.75
CA GLY A 48 -4.79 7.55 -10.13
C GLY A 48 -5.77 7.40 -8.97
N LYS A 49 -6.00 6.19 -8.45
CA LYS A 49 -6.88 5.98 -7.29
C LYS A 49 -6.07 6.03 -6.00
N PRO A 50 -6.29 7.02 -5.12
CA PRO A 50 -5.55 7.16 -3.86
C PRO A 50 -6.10 6.20 -2.80
N VAL A 51 -6.04 4.90 -3.08
CA VAL A 51 -6.44 3.87 -2.12
C VAL A 51 -5.52 3.95 -0.91
N LEU A 52 -6.11 3.99 0.29
CA LEU A 52 -5.36 4.20 1.53
C LEU A 52 -4.61 2.92 1.89
N ALA A 53 -3.33 3.04 2.21
CA ALA A 53 -2.58 1.93 2.81
C ALA A 53 -3.08 1.74 4.25
N MET A 54 -3.65 0.58 4.52
CA MET A 54 -4.19 0.21 5.83
C MET A 54 -3.42 -0.96 6.44
N ALA A 55 -3.59 -1.13 7.74
CA ALA A 55 -3.12 -2.30 8.45
C ALA A 55 -4.01 -2.58 9.65
N GLY A 56 -4.29 -3.85 9.90
CA GLY A 56 -5.14 -4.30 10.98
C GLY A 56 -4.76 -5.72 11.35
N THR A 57 -4.74 -6.03 12.64
CA THR A 57 -4.36 -7.39 13.07
C THR A 57 -5.43 -8.43 12.70
N ASP A 58 -6.65 -8.00 12.39
CA ASP A 58 -7.83 -8.88 12.27
C ASP A 58 -7.90 -9.89 13.43
N MET A 59 -7.97 -9.35 14.65
CA MET A 59 -7.73 -10.13 15.86
C MET A 59 -8.93 -11.01 16.21
N PHE A 60 -8.71 -12.33 16.19
CA PHE A 60 -9.64 -13.30 16.77
C PHE A 60 -9.20 -13.68 18.20
N VAL A 61 -10.05 -13.33 19.19
CA VAL A 61 -9.81 -13.54 20.64
C VAL A 61 -10.04 -14.99 21.11
N ASP A 62 -10.73 -15.78 20.30
CA ASP A 62 -11.23 -17.12 20.64
C ASP A 62 -10.37 -18.26 20.07
N PHE A 63 -9.31 -17.94 19.32
CA PHE A 63 -8.38 -18.91 18.73
C PHE A 63 -7.02 -18.90 19.44
N GLN A 64 -6.46 -20.09 19.69
CA GLN A 64 -5.18 -20.25 20.37
C GLN A 64 -3.95 -19.85 19.51
N ARG A 65 -4.11 -19.74 18.18
CA ARG A 65 -3.01 -19.52 17.22
C ARG A 65 -3.31 -18.38 16.26
N THR A 66 -3.53 -17.19 16.81
CA THR A 66 -3.72 -15.95 16.04
C THR A 66 -2.61 -14.94 16.33
N PRO A 67 -2.33 -14.02 15.39
CA PRO A 67 -1.39 -12.95 15.66
C PRO A 67 -1.85 -12.12 16.88
N ALA A 68 -0.91 -11.76 17.75
CA ALA A 68 -1.20 -10.91 18.89
C ALA A 68 -1.67 -9.52 18.43
N ILE A 69 -2.52 -8.86 19.25
CA ILE A 69 -2.98 -7.49 19.01
C ILE A 69 -1.77 -6.58 18.72
N GLY A 70 -1.86 -5.85 17.62
CA GLY A 70 -0.84 -4.90 17.22
C GLY A 70 0.33 -5.55 16.51
N SER A 71 0.21 -6.79 16.04
CA SER A 71 1.16 -7.42 15.10
C SER A 71 1.15 -6.70 13.76
N ALA A 72 -0.01 -6.25 13.28
CA ALA A 72 -0.15 -5.32 12.15
C ALA A 72 -0.59 -3.94 12.65
N ARG A 73 0.07 -2.87 12.18
CA ARG A 73 -0.13 -1.50 12.68
C ARG A 73 -0.09 -0.48 11.56
N ILE A 74 -0.91 0.55 11.71
CA ILE A 74 -0.83 1.80 10.96
C ILE A 74 -0.49 2.93 11.93
N TYR A 75 0.58 3.67 11.62
CA TYR A 75 0.96 4.89 12.33
C TYR A 75 0.56 6.08 11.47
N ALA A 76 -0.10 7.07 12.07
CA ALA A 76 -0.45 8.31 11.42
C ALA A 76 0.17 9.50 12.15
N LYS A 77 0.60 10.50 11.39
CA LYS A 77 1.19 11.71 11.95
C LYS A 77 0.12 12.51 12.67
N HIS A 78 0.38 12.88 13.91
CA HIS A 78 -0.56 13.69 14.69
C HIS A 78 -0.13 15.15 14.71
N LYS A 79 -1.03 16.08 14.35
CA LYS A 79 -0.75 17.52 14.34
C LYS A 79 -0.70 18.11 15.75
N SER A 80 -1.49 17.55 16.67
CA SER A 80 -1.64 18.00 18.06
C SER A 80 -0.86 17.12 19.03
N LYS A 81 -0.49 17.67 20.20
CA LYS A 81 0.08 16.89 21.30
C LYS A 81 -0.97 15.99 21.98
N ASN A 82 -2.24 16.36 21.90
CA ASN A 82 -3.34 15.60 22.51
C ASN A 82 -3.96 14.69 21.47
N VAL A 83 -4.09 13.40 21.76
CA VAL A 83 -4.75 12.43 20.86
C VAL A 83 -6.18 12.91 20.55
N ASN A 84 -6.48 13.03 19.26
CA ASN A 84 -7.79 13.38 18.73
C ASN A 84 -8.10 12.42 17.58
N TRP A 85 -9.26 11.77 17.65
CA TRP A 85 -9.66 10.75 16.68
C TRP A 85 -9.92 11.32 15.28
N SER A 86 -10.52 12.50 15.20
CA SER A 86 -10.80 13.18 13.93
C SER A 86 -9.50 13.54 13.20
N ASP A 87 -8.51 14.05 13.93
CA ASP A 87 -7.19 14.39 13.38
C ASP A 87 -6.44 13.13 12.91
N TYR A 88 -6.58 12.02 13.64
CA TYR A 88 -6.01 10.74 13.25
C TYR A 88 -6.62 10.22 11.93
N ILE A 89 -7.95 10.21 11.83
CA ILE A 89 -8.65 9.81 10.61
C ILE A 89 -8.25 10.71 9.43
N GLU A 90 -8.23 12.03 9.63
CA GLU A 90 -7.82 12.98 8.59
C GLU A 90 -6.40 12.70 8.11
N SER A 91 -5.48 12.39 9.04
CA SER A 91 -4.09 12.08 8.71
C SER A 91 -3.98 10.79 7.91
N VAL A 92 -4.72 9.73 8.26
CA VAL A 92 -4.79 8.50 7.48
C VAL A 92 -5.37 8.76 6.09
N LYS A 93 -6.49 9.50 5.97
CA LYS A 93 -7.13 9.83 4.69
C LYS A 93 -6.23 10.64 3.76
N ASN A 94 -5.41 11.53 4.33
CA ASN A 94 -4.46 12.32 3.57
C ASN A 94 -3.15 11.56 3.26
N GLY A 95 -3.06 10.28 3.62
CA GLY A 95 -1.85 9.49 3.41
C GLY A 95 -0.67 9.93 4.29
N ALA A 96 -0.91 10.70 5.35
CA ALA A 96 0.08 11.02 6.39
C ALA A 96 0.25 9.83 7.37
N SER A 97 0.41 8.63 6.81
CA SER A 97 0.57 7.37 7.52
C SER A 97 1.61 6.42 6.91
N PHE A 98 2.02 5.42 7.68
CA PHE A 98 2.73 4.23 7.19
C PHE A 98 2.23 2.97 7.91
N VAL A 99 2.39 1.83 7.26
CA VAL A 99 1.97 0.51 7.76
C VAL A 99 3.18 -0.34 8.10
N THR A 100 3.06 -1.23 9.09
CA THR A 100 4.18 -2.07 9.55
C THR A 100 3.72 -3.26 10.38
N ASN A 101 4.46 -4.39 10.28
CA ASN A 101 4.41 -5.49 11.25
C ASN A 101 5.62 -5.56 12.19
N GLY A 102 6.56 -4.61 12.09
CA GLY A 102 7.76 -4.59 12.93
C GLY A 102 8.64 -3.38 12.65
N PRO A 103 9.22 -3.26 11.44
CA PRO A 103 10.15 -2.19 11.11
C PRO A 103 9.49 -0.80 11.17
N MET A 104 10.21 0.17 11.71
CA MET A 104 9.84 1.59 11.64
C MET A 104 10.59 2.24 10.51
N ILE A 105 9.87 3.00 9.68
CA ILE A 105 10.42 3.66 8.49
C ILE A 105 10.07 5.15 8.52
N GLU A 106 11.09 5.99 8.35
CA GLU A 106 10.92 7.44 8.22
C GLU A 106 11.57 7.86 6.90
N PHE A 107 10.74 8.18 5.91
CA PHE A 107 11.16 8.61 4.59
C PHE A 107 10.86 10.09 4.41
N LYS A 108 11.90 10.85 4.07
CA LYS A 108 11.82 12.29 3.86
C LYS A 108 12.49 12.72 2.56
N LEU A 109 11.89 13.69 1.90
CA LEU A 109 12.52 14.48 0.84
C LEU A 109 12.80 15.90 1.34
N ASN A 110 13.97 16.44 0.99
CA ASN A 110 14.44 17.76 1.43
C ASN A 110 14.21 18.04 2.92
N LYS A 111 14.40 17.02 3.77
CA LYS A 111 14.27 17.04 5.24
C LYS A 111 12.86 17.22 5.81
N THR A 112 11.90 17.76 5.07
CA THR A 112 10.58 18.12 5.61
C THR A 112 9.41 17.43 4.92
N ILE A 113 9.57 17.04 3.66
CA ILE A 113 8.51 16.42 2.86
C ILE A 113 8.41 14.95 3.27
N GLU A 114 7.21 14.48 3.56
CA GLU A 114 6.91 13.11 3.99
C GLU A 114 5.72 12.54 3.19
N HIS A 115 5.39 11.27 3.47
CA HIS A 115 4.19 10.61 2.93
C HIS A 115 2.93 11.45 3.21
N GLY A 116 2.04 11.53 2.21
CA GLY A 116 0.87 12.40 2.21
C GLY A 116 1.11 13.79 1.62
N ASP A 117 2.36 14.23 1.48
CA ASP A 117 2.68 15.49 0.80
C ASP A 117 2.61 15.38 -0.72
N ILE A 118 2.55 16.55 -1.36
CA ILE A 118 2.60 16.71 -2.82
C ILE A 118 3.86 17.50 -3.17
N ILE A 119 4.65 16.98 -4.13
CA ILE A 119 5.91 17.59 -4.57
C ILE A 119 5.92 17.86 -6.06
N LYS A 120 6.90 18.65 -6.52
CA LYS A 120 7.21 18.79 -7.95
C LYS A 120 8.24 17.76 -8.39
N SER A 121 8.29 17.54 -9.70
CA SER A 121 9.32 16.76 -10.38
C SER A 121 10.71 17.40 -10.28
N GLY A 122 11.74 16.63 -10.65
CA GLY A 122 13.16 17.04 -10.63
C GLY A 122 13.95 16.42 -9.48
N GLU A 123 15.22 16.78 -9.38
CA GLU A 123 16.13 16.21 -8.38
C GLU A 123 15.76 16.61 -6.95
N GLN A 124 15.66 15.63 -6.05
CA GLN A 124 15.33 15.82 -4.64
C GLN A 124 16.33 15.06 -3.76
N GLN A 125 16.75 15.66 -2.65
CA GLN A 125 17.54 14.94 -1.64
C GLN A 125 16.62 14.07 -0.80
N PHE A 126 16.98 12.81 -0.60
CA PHE A 126 16.24 11.92 0.30
C PHE A 126 17.03 11.56 1.56
N THR A 127 16.28 11.29 2.62
CA THR A 127 16.75 10.52 3.78
C THR A 127 15.73 9.44 4.09
N LEU A 128 16.22 8.21 4.31
CA LEU A 128 15.41 7.06 4.67
C LEU A 128 16.00 6.42 5.92
N LYS A 129 15.33 6.59 7.06
CA LYS A 129 15.73 6.00 8.33
C LYS A 129 14.90 4.75 8.61
N VAL A 130 15.58 3.69 8.99
CA VAL A 130 14.97 2.41 9.35
C VAL A 130 15.48 1.96 10.73
N PHE A 131 14.58 1.50 11.58
CA PHE A 131 14.89 0.85 12.85
C PHE A 131 13.96 -0.33 13.06
N SER A 132 14.48 -1.45 13.57
CA SER A 132 13.67 -2.64 13.78
C SER A 132 14.21 -3.50 14.92
N SER A 133 13.30 -4.10 15.70
CA SER A 133 13.62 -5.08 16.75
C SER A 133 13.83 -6.50 16.20
N VAL A 134 13.63 -6.70 14.90
CA VAL A 134 13.89 -7.92 14.11
C VAL A 134 14.75 -7.56 12.89
N PRO A 135 15.54 -8.49 12.32
CA PRO A 135 16.34 -8.18 11.12
C PRO A 135 15.46 -7.73 9.95
N VAL A 136 16.00 -6.91 9.06
CA VAL A 136 15.39 -6.53 7.79
C VAL A 136 16.39 -6.82 6.69
N ASP A 137 16.00 -7.53 5.64
CA ASP A 137 16.93 -7.91 4.57
C ASP A 137 17.10 -6.80 3.52
N LYS A 138 16.00 -6.10 3.19
CA LYS A 138 15.97 -5.14 2.08
C LYS A 138 15.24 -3.85 2.46
N VAL A 139 15.81 -2.72 2.07
CA VAL A 139 15.20 -1.39 2.19
C VAL A 139 15.20 -0.73 0.81
N GLU A 140 14.07 -0.14 0.43
CA GLU A 140 13.83 0.30 -0.93
C GLU A 140 13.13 1.66 -0.99
N ILE A 141 13.42 2.40 -2.06
CA ILE A 141 12.62 3.56 -2.47
C ILE A 141 11.93 3.17 -3.78
N ILE A 142 10.61 3.31 -3.78
CA ILE A 142 9.72 2.88 -4.87
C ILE A 142 9.19 4.12 -5.58
N ILE A 143 9.22 4.12 -6.91
CA ILE A 143 8.54 5.11 -7.76
C ILE A 143 7.63 4.36 -8.72
N ASN A 144 6.33 4.68 -8.71
CA ASN A 144 5.32 4.08 -9.59
C ASN A 144 5.33 2.54 -9.62
N GLY A 145 5.62 1.94 -8.47
CA GLY A 145 5.69 0.49 -8.27
C GLY A 145 7.04 -0.16 -8.62
N THR A 146 8.05 0.62 -9.03
CA THR A 146 9.39 0.13 -9.35
C THR A 146 10.41 0.56 -8.28
N SER A 147 11.28 -0.35 -7.86
CA SER A 147 12.38 -0.05 -6.94
C SER A 147 13.47 0.74 -7.65
N VAL A 148 13.68 2.00 -7.29
CA VAL A 148 14.67 2.90 -7.91
C VAL A 148 15.94 3.06 -7.08
N LYS A 149 15.86 2.73 -5.79
CA LYS A 149 17.01 2.60 -4.90
C LYS A 149 16.80 1.36 -4.02
N GLU A 150 17.84 0.55 -3.93
CA GLU A 150 17.86 -0.63 -3.09
C GLU A 150 19.06 -0.57 -2.15
N PHE A 151 18.82 -0.93 -0.90
CA PHE A 151 19.85 -1.02 0.12
C PHE A 151 19.75 -2.37 0.82
N THR A 152 20.91 -2.92 1.19
CA THR A 152 20.95 -3.96 2.23
C THR A 152 20.32 -3.39 3.49
N GLY A 153 19.43 -4.16 4.11
CA GLY A 153 18.69 -3.77 5.29
C GLY A 153 19.56 -3.66 6.55
N ILE A 154 18.98 -4.07 7.68
CA ILE A 154 19.55 -3.84 9.01
C ILE A 154 19.52 -5.11 9.85
N LYS A 155 20.49 -5.27 10.74
CA LYS A 155 20.49 -6.36 11.71
C LYS A 155 19.43 -6.11 12.80
N LYS A 156 19.12 -7.16 13.55
CA LYS A 156 18.24 -7.08 14.73
C LYS A 156 18.69 -5.98 15.70
N GLY A 157 17.78 -5.06 16.04
CA GLY A 157 18.02 -3.98 17.00
C GLY A 157 18.85 -2.81 16.45
N GLU A 158 19.21 -2.82 15.17
CA GLU A 158 19.98 -1.76 14.52
C GLU A 158 19.07 -0.60 14.09
N ASN A 159 19.63 0.61 14.06
CA ASN A 159 19.08 1.75 13.35
C ASN A 159 20.05 2.19 12.26
N LYS A 160 19.54 2.55 11.08
CA LYS A 160 20.35 3.01 9.96
C LYS A 160 19.63 4.10 9.18
N THR A 161 20.40 5.07 8.70
CA THR A 161 19.91 6.14 7.82
C THR A 161 20.62 6.04 6.48
N PHE A 162 19.83 5.95 5.42
CA PHE A 162 20.27 6.06 4.03
C PHE A 162 19.99 7.46 3.53
N SER A 163 20.84 7.98 2.65
CA SER A 163 20.66 9.29 2.04
C SER A 163 21.25 9.34 0.64
N GLY A 164 20.78 10.30 -0.16
CA GLY A 164 21.26 10.51 -1.52
C GLY A 164 20.34 11.41 -2.31
N LEU A 165 20.41 11.28 -3.63
CA LEU A 165 19.58 12.02 -4.58
C LEU A 165 18.64 11.05 -5.31
N LEU A 166 17.45 11.55 -5.61
CA LEU A 166 16.45 10.91 -6.48
C LEU A 166 16.07 11.89 -7.59
N ASP A 167 15.99 11.40 -8.81
CA ASP A 167 15.36 12.13 -9.90
C ASP A 167 13.86 11.81 -9.92
N ILE A 168 13.03 12.80 -9.62
CA ILE A 168 11.58 12.62 -9.51
C ILE A 168 10.95 12.81 -10.89
N PRO A 169 10.20 11.82 -11.41
CA PRO A 169 9.61 11.90 -12.73
C PRO A 169 8.53 12.98 -12.80
N SER A 170 8.01 13.25 -14.00
CA SER A 170 6.98 14.26 -14.24
C SER A 170 5.62 13.94 -13.61
N GLY A 171 5.38 12.71 -13.14
CA GLY A 171 4.11 12.33 -12.54
C GLY A 171 4.19 11.01 -11.78
N GLY A 172 3.17 10.77 -10.97
CA GLY A 172 3.02 9.54 -10.20
C GLY A 172 3.25 9.72 -8.71
N TRP A 173 3.92 8.77 -8.09
CA TRP A 173 4.12 8.73 -6.64
C TRP A 173 5.43 8.05 -6.25
N ILE A 174 5.85 8.35 -5.02
CA ILE A 174 7.06 7.82 -4.39
C ILE A 174 6.71 7.25 -3.03
N ALA A 175 7.33 6.15 -2.64
CA ALA A 175 7.22 5.62 -1.28
C ALA A 175 8.51 4.92 -0.86
N ALA A 176 8.60 4.55 0.42
CA ALA A 176 9.67 3.70 0.91
C ALA A 176 9.11 2.40 1.49
N ARG A 177 9.90 1.33 1.36
CA ARG A 177 9.55 -0.02 1.80
C ARG A 177 10.72 -0.68 2.52
N ALA A 178 10.43 -1.44 3.57
CA ALA A 178 11.38 -2.30 4.27
C ALA A 178 10.81 -3.72 4.30
N THR A 179 11.57 -4.74 3.89
CA THR A 179 11.09 -6.13 3.79
C THR A 179 12.14 -7.17 4.14
N GLY A 180 11.66 -8.37 4.46
CA GLY A 180 12.50 -9.56 4.63
C GLY A 180 13.18 -9.61 5.99
N GLY A 181 13.88 -10.70 6.25
CA GLY A 181 14.48 -11.01 7.54
C GLY A 181 13.76 -12.15 8.25
N GLU A 182 14.46 -12.77 9.20
CA GLU A 182 13.90 -13.81 10.05
C GLU A 182 12.85 -13.22 11.01
N THR A 183 11.63 -13.75 10.96
CA THR A 183 10.61 -13.49 11.98
C THR A 183 10.97 -14.24 13.25
N THR A 184 11.34 -13.48 14.29
CA THR A 184 11.53 -13.99 15.65
C THR A 184 10.60 -13.27 16.60
N TRP A 185 10.28 -13.89 17.75
CA TRP A 185 9.54 -13.22 18.81
C TRP A 185 10.12 -11.81 19.07
N PRO A 186 9.29 -10.75 19.17
CA PRO A 186 7.83 -10.74 19.25
C PRO A 186 7.09 -10.57 17.91
N SER A 187 7.77 -10.66 16.76
CA SER A 187 7.10 -10.57 15.45
C SER A 187 6.27 -11.83 15.19
N MET A 188 5.07 -11.65 14.62
CA MET A 188 4.08 -12.72 14.42
C MET A 188 3.54 -12.67 12.98
N ASP A 189 4.46 -12.74 12.01
CA ASP A 189 4.16 -12.73 10.58
C ASP A 189 5.20 -13.54 9.78
N SER A 190 4.96 -13.78 8.50
CA SER A 190 5.86 -14.56 7.64
C SER A 190 7.21 -13.89 7.42
N TYR A 191 7.25 -12.55 7.41
CA TYR A 191 8.47 -11.76 7.30
C TYR A 191 8.24 -10.31 7.80
N PRO A 192 9.29 -9.60 8.24
CA PRO A 192 9.21 -8.18 8.55
C PRO A 192 8.86 -7.34 7.31
N PHE A 193 7.92 -6.42 7.48
CA PHE A 193 7.41 -5.54 6.43
C PHE A 193 7.02 -4.17 6.99
N ALA A 194 7.38 -3.12 6.25
CA ALA A 194 6.85 -1.78 6.44
C ALA A 194 6.77 -1.04 5.10
N HIS A 195 5.77 -0.17 4.96
CA HIS A 195 5.58 0.64 3.76
C HIS A 195 4.98 2.00 4.10
N THR A 196 5.53 3.07 3.55
CA THR A 196 4.93 4.41 3.69
C THR A 196 3.74 4.56 2.76
N SER A 197 2.76 5.38 3.13
CA SER A 197 1.83 5.93 2.15
C SER A 197 2.58 6.76 1.08
N PRO A 198 1.94 7.09 -0.05
CA PRO A 198 2.60 7.76 -1.15
C PRO A 198 2.94 9.23 -0.83
N ILE A 199 4.10 9.69 -1.31
CA ILE A 199 4.34 11.09 -1.64
C ILE A 199 3.90 11.28 -3.08
N TRP A 200 2.97 12.20 -3.32
CA TRP A 200 2.39 12.42 -4.64
C TRP A 200 3.22 13.40 -5.46
N ILE A 201 3.30 13.17 -6.77
CA ILE A 201 4.00 14.06 -7.71
C ILE A 201 2.95 14.90 -8.44
N ASN A 202 3.03 16.22 -8.23
CA ASN A 202 2.16 17.29 -8.71
C ASN A 202 0.72 17.28 -8.17
N PHE A 203 0.06 16.12 -8.13
CA PHE A 203 -1.34 15.98 -7.71
C PHE A 203 -1.57 14.65 -7.00
N VAL A 204 -2.57 14.59 -6.12
CA VAL A 204 -3.04 13.31 -5.55
C VAL A 204 -3.67 12.47 -6.65
N GLY A 205 -3.21 11.22 -6.76
CA GLY A 205 -3.52 10.34 -7.88
C GLY A 205 -2.45 10.42 -8.96
N SER A 206 -1.86 9.27 -9.31
CA SER A 206 -0.82 9.15 -10.32
C SER A 206 -1.26 9.72 -11.67
N THR A 207 -0.34 10.42 -12.31
CA THR A 207 -0.47 10.95 -13.68
C THR A 207 0.59 10.38 -14.62
N GLU A 208 1.36 9.37 -14.19
CA GLU A 208 2.40 8.75 -15.03
C GLU A 208 1.76 7.87 -16.12
N PRO A 209 1.86 8.23 -17.42
CA PRO A 209 1.10 7.58 -18.48
C PRO A 209 1.39 6.09 -18.67
N ASN A 210 2.66 5.66 -18.57
CA ASN A 210 3.01 4.27 -18.82
C ASN A 210 2.55 3.35 -17.69
N ALA A 211 2.75 3.76 -16.44
CA ALA A 211 2.26 3.06 -15.26
C ALA A 211 0.73 3.00 -15.25
N LYS A 212 0.04 4.09 -15.61
CA LYS A 212 -1.43 4.07 -15.78
C LYS A 212 -1.83 3.04 -16.83
N ARG A 213 -1.22 3.06 -18.02
CA ARG A 213 -1.57 2.12 -19.11
C ARG A 213 -1.42 0.66 -18.68
N VAL A 214 -0.26 0.29 -18.13
CA VAL A 214 0.00 -1.08 -17.67
C VAL A 214 -0.98 -1.50 -16.57
N ALA A 215 -1.19 -0.63 -15.58
CA ALA A 215 -2.12 -0.93 -14.49
C ALA A 215 -3.58 -1.05 -14.96
N SER A 216 -4.02 -0.19 -15.89
CA SER A 216 -5.36 -0.28 -16.49
C SER A 216 -5.56 -1.59 -17.24
N GLU A 217 -4.57 -2.05 -18.01
CA GLU A 217 -4.62 -3.34 -18.71
C GLU A 217 -4.76 -4.51 -17.72
N GLU A 218 -3.92 -4.55 -16.68
CA GLU A 218 -3.93 -5.60 -15.67
C GLU A 218 -5.21 -5.60 -14.82
N LEU A 219 -5.71 -4.42 -14.42
CA LEU A 219 -6.94 -4.30 -13.65
C LEU A 219 -8.18 -4.61 -14.49
N THR A 220 -8.18 -4.28 -15.79
CA THR A 220 -9.26 -4.67 -16.70
C THR A 220 -9.34 -6.19 -16.82
N PHE A 221 -8.20 -6.87 -16.94
CA PHE A 221 -8.13 -8.32 -16.93
C PHE A 221 -8.67 -8.89 -15.60
N ALA A 222 -8.20 -8.38 -14.46
CA ALA A 222 -8.65 -8.85 -13.15
C ALA A 222 -10.16 -8.65 -12.93
N ILE A 223 -10.73 -7.52 -13.37
CA ILE A 223 -12.16 -7.25 -13.30
C ILE A 223 -12.97 -8.25 -14.13
N ASN A 224 -12.52 -8.59 -15.34
CA ASN A 224 -13.20 -9.58 -16.18
C ASN A 224 -13.21 -10.95 -15.49
N GLU A 225 -12.07 -11.37 -14.95
CA GLU A 225 -11.97 -12.64 -14.23
C GLU A 225 -12.84 -12.66 -12.96
N LEU A 226 -12.85 -11.58 -12.17
CA LEU A 226 -13.72 -11.47 -11.00
C LEU A 226 -15.21 -11.45 -11.37
N LYS A 227 -15.59 -10.83 -12.50
CA LYS A 227 -16.96 -10.87 -13.03
C LYS A 227 -17.36 -12.31 -13.38
N ASN A 228 -16.49 -13.07 -14.05
CA ASN A 228 -16.74 -14.48 -14.36
C ASN A 228 -16.88 -15.32 -13.08
N ILE A 229 -15.98 -15.12 -12.11
CA ILE A 229 -16.04 -15.80 -10.81
C ILE A 229 -17.36 -15.48 -10.09
N ALA A 230 -17.80 -14.22 -10.10
CA ALA A 230 -19.05 -13.81 -9.49
C ALA A 230 -20.26 -14.51 -10.15
N GLN A 231 -20.30 -14.58 -11.49
CA GLN A 231 -21.38 -15.22 -12.22
C GLN A 231 -21.50 -16.72 -11.92
N GLU A 232 -20.37 -17.42 -11.80
CA GLU A 232 -20.35 -18.83 -11.42
C GLU A 232 -20.67 -19.05 -9.94
N THR A 233 -20.10 -18.25 -9.05
CA THR A 233 -20.28 -18.36 -7.59
C THR A 233 -21.74 -18.12 -7.19
N TYR A 234 -22.40 -17.14 -7.81
CA TYR A 234 -23.78 -16.75 -7.51
C TYR A 234 -24.76 -17.23 -8.59
N LYS A 235 -24.45 -18.35 -9.25
CA LYS A 235 -25.29 -18.92 -10.30
C LYS A 235 -26.70 -19.22 -9.78
N GLY A 236 -27.70 -18.61 -10.41
CA GLY A 236 -29.12 -18.76 -10.04
C GLY A 236 -29.63 -17.66 -9.11
N GLU A 237 -28.75 -16.81 -8.57
CA GLU A 237 -29.11 -15.64 -7.77
C GLU A 237 -29.21 -14.37 -8.63
N ASN A 238 -29.96 -13.37 -8.17
CA ASN A 238 -30.02 -12.07 -8.83
C ASN A 238 -28.86 -11.17 -8.38
N ILE A 239 -27.80 -11.12 -9.19
CA ILE A 239 -26.61 -10.29 -8.95
C ILE A 239 -26.50 -9.08 -9.90
N THR A 240 -27.62 -8.57 -10.40
CA THR A 240 -27.64 -7.49 -11.41
C THR A 240 -26.84 -6.26 -10.97
N ALA A 241 -27.03 -5.80 -9.72
CA ALA A 241 -26.32 -4.64 -9.19
C ALA A 241 -24.79 -4.83 -9.14
N LEU A 242 -24.32 -6.05 -8.85
CA LEU A 242 -22.90 -6.39 -8.84
C LEU A 242 -22.32 -6.37 -10.27
N LEU A 243 -23.05 -6.90 -11.24
CA LEU A 243 -22.63 -6.90 -12.66
C LEU A 243 -22.57 -5.47 -13.23
N GLU A 244 -23.54 -4.62 -12.89
CA GLU A 244 -23.53 -3.19 -13.24
C GLU A 244 -22.34 -2.46 -12.60
N GLN A 245 -21.95 -2.84 -11.38
CA GLN A 245 -20.78 -2.27 -10.72
C GLN A 245 -19.47 -2.61 -11.45
N PHE A 246 -19.33 -3.86 -11.90
CA PHE A 246 -18.20 -4.26 -12.74
C PHE A 246 -18.14 -3.43 -14.03
N GLU A 247 -19.28 -3.22 -14.70
CA GLU A 247 -19.35 -2.45 -15.94
C GLU A 247 -18.94 -0.99 -15.74
N ARG A 248 -19.45 -0.34 -14.68
CA ARG A 248 -19.02 1.02 -14.31
C ARG A 248 -17.52 1.11 -14.04
N ALA A 249 -16.95 0.11 -13.35
CA ALA A 249 -15.52 0.10 -13.06
C ALA A 249 -14.69 -0.06 -14.34
N GLN A 250 -15.13 -0.88 -15.29
CA GLN A 250 -14.48 -1.04 -16.59
C GLN A 250 -14.50 0.25 -17.40
N ASP A 251 -15.63 0.95 -17.42
CA ASP A 251 -15.73 2.23 -18.12
C ASP A 251 -14.87 3.31 -17.47
N ALA A 252 -14.73 3.30 -16.14
CA ALA A 252 -13.82 4.19 -15.44
C ALA A 252 -12.33 3.95 -15.78
N LEU A 253 -11.92 2.73 -16.15
CA LEU A 253 -10.53 2.41 -16.53
C LEU A 253 -10.17 2.84 -17.96
N LYS A 254 -11.17 3.04 -18.84
CA LYS A 254 -10.98 3.49 -20.23
C LYS A 254 -10.71 5.00 -20.33
N ASN A 255 -11.08 5.76 -19.30
CA ASN A 255 -10.94 7.22 -19.21
C ASN A 255 -9.66 7.63 -18.46
#